data_AF-A0A8B7BJS5-F1
#
_entry.id   AF-A0A8B7BJS5-F1
#
_cell.length_a   1.000
_cell.length_b   1.000
_cell.length_c   1.000
_cell.angle_alpha   90.00
_cell.angle_beta   90.00
_cell.angle_gamma   90.00
#
_symmetry.space_group_name_H-M   'P 1'
#
loop_
_entity.id
_entity.type
_entity.pdbx_description
1 polymer ?
#
loop_
_entity_poly.entity_id
_entity_poly.type
_entity_poly.pdbx_seq_one_letter_code
_entity_poly.pdbx_strand_id
1 'polypeptide(L)'
;MVRMLRSCLQSVLKLVNSVIGLAGMGMILYSLWMMRVWYKQSGGLVSTPSWFVYIFLGLGIFLCLITCSGHIAAETANSHCLSCYMVFVFLLVMLEAAITADIFLNRNWEEDFPEDPTGKFDELKDFVRSNFEMCKWIGLLVVAAQALSIFLAIVLRVLGPDYGSYDDSDDDIVHARLPLLRNQVHHTSYTVEPNLSNNDSWKVRMHQKVSR
;
A
#
# COMPACT_ATOMS: atom_id res chain seq x y z
N MET A 1 2.97 -7.34 25.56
CA MET A 1 2.14 -8.21 24.69
C MET A 1 1.79 -7.54 23.35
N VAL A 2 1.19 -6.34 23.35
CA VAL A 2 0.80 -5.62 22.12
C VAL A 2 1.98 -5.36 21.16
N ARG A 3 3.15 -4.95 21.68
CA ARG A 3 4.37 -4.73 20.89
C ARG A 3 4.85 -5.98 20.15
N MET A 4 4.85 -7.13 20.84
CA MET A 4 5.22 -8.42 20.24
C MET A 4 4.21 -8.89 19.19
N LEU A 5 2.92 -8.73 19.45
CA LEU A 5 1.87 -9.03 18.47
C LEU A 5 2.06 -8.19 17.21
N ARG A 6 2.30 -6.88 17.35
CA ARG A 6 2.57 -5.99 16.23
C ARG A 6 3.78 -6.43 15.41
N SER A 7 4.93 -6.69 16.05
CA SER A 7 6.13 -7.14 15.35
C SER A 7 5.88 -8.45 14.59
N CYS A 8 5.11 -9.37 15.18
CA CYS A 8 4.67 -10.58 14.51
C CYS A 8 3.82 -10.26 13.26
N LEU A 9 2.79 -9.43 13.40
CA LEU A 9 1.92 -9.02 12.28
C LEU A 9 2.70 -8.32 11.16
N GLN A 10 3.64 -7.43 11.51
CA GLN A 10 4.53 -6.77 10.54
C GLN A 10 5.41 -7.79 9.81
N SER A 11 5.98 -8.76 10.53
CA SER A 11 6.81 -9.82 9.95
C SER A 11 6.02 -10.71 9.00
N VAL A 12 4.81 -11.14 9.39
CA VAL A 12 3.92 -11.93 8.54
C VAL A 12 3.51 -11.14 7.30
N LEU A 13 3.14 -9.87 7.44
CA LEU A 13 2.76 -9.03 6.30
C LEU A 13 3.94 -8.83 5.33
N LYS A 14 5.16 -8.63 5.84
CA LYS A 14 6.37 -8.58 5.00
C LYS A 14 6.63 -9.91 4.30
N LEU A 15 6.46 -11.04 4.99
CA LEU A 15 6.66 -12.35 4.40
C LEU A 15 5.70 -12.61 3.23
N VAL A 16 4.41 -12.35 3.43
CA VAL A 16 3.39 -12.52 2.39
C VAL A 16 3.70 -11.63 1.18
N ASN A 17 4.03 -10.35 1.42
CA ASN A 17 4.39 -9.43 0.34
C ASN A 17 5.69 -9.84 -0.37
N SER A 18 6.68 -10.38 0.34
CA SER A 18 7.92 -10.86 -0.27
C SER A 18 7.66 -12.02 -1.25
N VAL A 19 6.75 -12.94 -0.92
CA VAL A 19 6.35 -14.03 -1.83
C VAL A 19 5.68 -13.46 -3.09
N ILE A 20 4.78 -12.47 -2.93
CA ILE A 20 4.14 -11.78 -4.05
C ILE A 20 5.18 -11.09 -4.94
N GLY A 21 6.19 -10.44 -4.33
CA GLY A 21 7.27 -9.78 -5.04
C GLY A 21 8.15 -10.74 -5.83
N LEU A 22 8.47 -11.91 -5.26
CA LEU A 22 9.21 -12.95 -5.98
C LEU A 22 8.43 -13.45 -7.20
N ALA A 23 7.11 -13.64 -7.06
CA ALA A 23 6.25 -13.98 -8.19
C ALA A 23 6.25 -12.86 -9.25
N GLY A 24 6.10 -11.59 -8.84
CA GLY A 24 6.15 -10.43 -9.74
C GLY A 24 7.47 -10.30 -10.50
N MET A 25 8.60 -10.48 -9.81
CA MET A 25 9.92 -10.49 -10.45
C MET A 25 10.08 -11.65 -11.44
N GLY A 26 9.58 -12.84 -11.10
CA GLY A 26 9.54 -13.99 -12.02
C GLY A 26 8.72 -13.68 -13.27
N MET A 27 7.55 -13.06 -13.12
CA MET A 27 6.70 -12.64 -14.24
C MET A 27 7.38 -11.61 -15.14
N ILE A 28 8.07 -10.62 -14.57
CA ILE A 28 8.83 -9.62 -15.34
C ILE A 28 9.95 -10.29 -16.12
N LEU A 29 10.76 -11.12 -15.46
CA LEU A 29 11.88 -11.82 -16.09
C LEU A 29 11.40 -12.73 -17.23
N TYR A 30 10.31 -13.46 -17.02
CA TYR A 30 9.71 -14.32 -18.04
C TYR A 30 9.17 -13.50 -19.22
N SER A 31 8.50 -12.38 -18.95
CA SER A 31 7.99 -11.48 -20.01
C SER A 31 9.11 -10.89 -20.85
N LEU A 32 10.18 -10.41 -20.21
CA LEU A 32 11.37 -9.89 -20.90
C LEU A 32 12.07 -10.98 -21.72
N TRP A 33 12.12 -12.20 -21.20
CA TRP A 33 12.63 -13.35 -21.94
C TRP A 33 11.78 -13.64 -23.19
N MET A 34 10.45 -13.67 -23.07
CA MET A 34 9.56 -13.85 -24.23
C MET A 34 9.71 -12.72 -25.25
N MET A 35 9.80 -11.47 -24.81
CA MET A 35 10.07 -10.33 -25.71
C MET A 35 11.39 -10.49 -26.46
N ARG A 36 12.44 -10.96 -25.78
CA ARG A 36 13.75 -11.19 -26.40
C ARG A 36 13.69 -12.32 -27.44
N VAL A 37 13.03 -13.43 -27.12
CA VAL A 37 12.85 -14.56 -28.03
C VAL A 37 12.07 -14.10 -29.26
N TRP A 38 10.95 -13.42 -29.04
CA TRP A 38 10.13 -12.86 -30.11
C TRP A 38 10.93 -11.90 -30.99
N TYR A 39 11.70 -10.97 -30.40
CA TYR A 39 12.52 -10.03 -31.16
C TYR A 39 13.56 -10.73 -32.05
N LYS A 40 14.18 -11.80 -31.55
CA LYS A 40 15.13 -12.61 -32.31
C LYS A 40 14.46 -13.35 -33.47
N GLN A 41 13.24 -13.84 -33.26
CA GLN A 41 12.46 -14.58 -34.27
C GLN A 41 11.93 -13.64 -35.37
N SER A 42 11.48 -12.44 -35.00
CA SER A 42 10.86 -11.47 -35.91
C SER A 42 11.84 -10.82 -36.89
N GLY A 43 13.16 -11.05 -36.75
CA GLY A 43 14.17 -10.58 -37.73
C GLY A 43 14.19 -9.06 -37.97
N GLY A 44 13.65 -8.26 -37.05
CA GLY A 44 13.51 -6.81 -37.22
C GLY A 44 12.28 -6.35 -38.02
N LEU A 45 11.35 -7.23 -38.41
CA LEU A 45 10.06 -6.83 -38.96
C LEU A 45 9.20 -6.16 -37.88
N VAL A 46 8.47 -5.10 -38.24
CA VAL A 46 7.53 -4.38 -37.36
C VAL A 46 6.25 -5.19 -37.15
N SER A 47 6.36 -6.35 -36.50
CA SER A 47 5.21 -7.02 -35.92
C SER A 47 5.14 -6.61 -34.44
N THR A 48 3.97 -6.45 -33.85
CA THR A 48 3.86 -6.19 -32.41
C THR A 48 3.90 -7.53 -31.67
N PRO A 49 4.65 -7.66 -30.56
CA PRO A 49 4.48 -8.81 -29.67
C PRO A 49 3.01 -8.98 -29.31
N SER A 50 2.58 -10.23 -29.17
CA SER A 50 1.22 -10.54 -28.76
C SER A 50 0.86 -9.78 -27.48
N TRP A 51 -0.34 -9.21 -27.44
CA TRP A 51 -0.81 -8.34 -26.36
C TRP A 51 -0.65 -8.95 -24.97
N PHE A 52 -0.77 -10.28 -24.85
CA PHE A 52 -0.62 -11.00 -23.58
C PHE A 52 0.76 -10.82 -22.92
N VAL A 53 1.83 -10.61 -23.70
CA VAL A 53 3.19 -10.40 -23.16
C VAL A 53 3.25 -9.09 -22.38
N TYR A 54 2.57 -8.05 -22.87
CA TYR A 54 2.49 -6.76 -22.18
C TYR A 54 1.61 -6.82 -20.94
N ILE A 55 0.52 -7.59 -20.98
CA ILE A 55 -0.32 -7.83 -19.79
C ILE A 55 0.47 -8.55 -18.70
N PHE A 56 1.24 -9.59 -19.07
CA PHE A 56 2.06 -10.34 -18.11
C PHE A 56 3.17 -9.46 -17.50
N LEU A 57 3.80 -8.61 -18.31
CA LEU A 57 4.79 -7.63 -17.85
C LEU A 57 4.16 -6.59 -16.92
N GLY A 58 3.03 -6.00 -17.32
CA GLY A 58 2.32 -4.99 -16.53
C GLY A 58 1.83 -5.53 -15.20
N LEU A 59 1.26 -6.73 -15.19
CA LEU A 59 0.85 -7.42 -13.97
C LEU A 59 2.05 -7.70 -13.05
N GLY A 60 3.18 -8.17 -13.60
CA GLY A 60 4.41 -8.36 -12.84
C GLY A 60 4.93 -7.06 -12.18
N ILE A 61 4.94 -5.94 -12.92
CA ILE A 61 5.29 -4.62 -12.38
C ILE A 61 4.33 -4.22 -11.26
N PHE A 62 3.02 -4.43 -11.46
CA PHE A 62 2.00 -4.09 -10.46
C PHE A 62 2.17 -4.90 -9.16
N LEU A 63 2.48 -6.19 -9.25
CA LEU A 63 2.80 -7.04 -8.07
C LEU A 63 4.05 -6.54 -7.33
N CYS A 64 5.06 -6.07 -8.05
CA CYS A 64 6.23 -5.44 -7.44
C CYS A 64 5.88 -4.13 -6.72
N LEU A 65 5.00 -3.30 -7.30
CA LEU A 65 4.51 -2.07 -6.63
C LEU A 65 3.74 -2.39 -5.34
N ILE A 66 2.87 -3.41 -5.37
CA ILE A 66 2.17 -3.91 -4.18
C ILE A 66 3.15 -4.36 -3.12
N THR A 67 4.19 -5.09 -3.52
CA THR A 67 5.23 -5.57 -2.60
C THR A 67 5.97 -4.42 -1.95
N CYS A 68 6.48 -3.47 -2.75
CA CYS A 68 7.18 -2.30 -2.24
C CYS A 68 6.28 -1.50 -1.27
N SER A 69 5.04 -1.23 -1.67
CA SER A 69 4.04 -0.55 -0.82
C SER A 69 3.78 -1.32 0.48
N GLY A 70 3.65 -2.65 0.42
CA GLY A 70 3.40 -3.52 1.56
C GLY A 70 4.56 -3.56 2.56
N HIS A 71 5.80 -3.60 2.07
CA HIS A 71 6.99 -3.50 2.93
C HIS A 71 7.07 -2.13 3.63
N ILE A 72 6.86 -1.04 2.89
CA ILE A 72 6.83 0.32 3.45
C ILE A 72 5.69 0.47 4.46
N ALA A 73 4.51 -0.05 4.16
CA ALA A 73 3.35 -0.03 5.04
C ALA A 73 3.60 -0.83 6.33
N ALA A 74 4.25 -1.99 6.24
CA ALA A 74 4.59 -2.80 7.40
C ALA A 74 5.64 -2.11 8.30
N GLU A 75 6.64 -1.43 7.72
CA GLU A 75 7.68 -0.73 8.49
C GLU A 75 7.18 0.55 9.13
N THR A 76 6.56 1.42 8.35
CA THR A 76 6.14 2.73 8.82
C THR A 76 4.91 2.64 9.72
N ALA A 77 4.04 1.65 9.50
CA ALA A 77 2.72 1.55 10.10
C ALA A 77 1.92 2.87 10.03
N ASN A 78 2.23 3.72 9.04
CA ASN A 78 1.56 4.98 8.81
C ASN A 78 0.21 4.72 8.13
N SER A 79 -0.87 5.32 8.63
CA SER A 79 -2.22 5.14 8.07
C SER A 79 -2.30 5.41 6.57
N HIS A 80 -1.52 6.36 6.02
CA HIS A 80 -1.56 6.66 4.59
C HIS A 80 -0.88 5.58 3.73
N CYS A 81 0.33 5.14 4.10
CA CYS A 81 1.03 4.06 3.39
C CYS A 81 0.22 2.76 3.42
N LEU A 82 -0.37 2.48 4.58
CA LEU A 82 -1.17 1.30 4.83
C LEU A 82 -2.50 1.33 4.05
N SER A 83 -3.11 2.52 3.93
CA SER A 83 -4.26 2.73 3.04
C SER A 83 -3.91 2.56 1.57
N CYS A 84 -2.77 3.09 1.12
CA CYS A 84 -2.31 2.94 -0.26
C CYS A 84 -2.09 1.46 -0.61
N TYR A 85 -1.44 0.70 0.27
CA TYR A 85 -1.29 -0.74 0.14
C TYR A 85 -2.63 -1.47 0.04
N MET A 86 -3.57 -1.19 0.94
CA MET A 86 -4.91 -1.81 0.92
C MET A 86 -5.66 -1.50 -0.37
N VAL A 87 -5.54 -0.28 -0.92
CA VAL A 87 -6.14 0.08 -2.21
C VAL A 87 -5.55 -0.77 -3.33
N PHE A 88 -4.23 -0.96 -3.39
CA PHE A 88 -3.65 -1.80 -4.45
C PHE A 88 -4.07 -3.26 -4.34
N VAL A 89 -4.12 -3.85 -3.14
CA VAL A 89 -4.60 -5.21 -2.95
C VAL A 89 -6.09 -5.32 -3.29
N PHE A 90 -6.89 -4.32 -2.94
CA PHE A 90 -8.30 -4.27 -3.32
C PHE A 90 -8.49 -4.19 -4.85
N LEU A 91 -7.65 -3.42 -5.55
CA LEU A 91 -7.66 -3.38 -7.01
C LEU A 91 -7.32 -4.74 -7.64
N LEU A 92 -6.41 -5.53 -7.05
CA LEU A 92 -6.18 -6.92 -7.48
C LEU A 92 -7.44 -7.77 -7.31
N VAL A 93 -8.08 -7.72 -6.15
CA VAL A 93 -9.32 -8.47 -5.89
C VAL A 93 -10.41 -8.09 -6.90
N MET A 94 -10.55 -6.79 -7.18
CA MET A 94 -11.52 -6.30 -8.17
C MET A 94 -11.18 -6.75 -9.59
N LEU A 95 -9.90 -6.78 -9.96
CA LEU A 95 -9.44 -7.29 -11.25
C LEU A 95 -9.74 -8.79 -11.39
N GLU A 96 -9.45 -9.59 -10.36
CA GLU A 96 -9.77 -11.02 -10.33
C GLU A 96 -11.27 -11.29 -10.42
N ALA A 97 -12.08 -10.52 -9.67
CA ALA A 97 -13.52 -10.61 -9.72
C ALA A 97 -14.07 -10.20 -11.10
N ALA A 98 -13.52 -9.15 -11.71
CA ALA A 98 -13.89 -8.71 -13.05
C ALA A 98 -13.57 -9.78 -14.11
N ILE A 99 -12.36 -10.36 -14.10
CA ILE A 99 -11.98 -11.44 -15.02
C ILE A 99 -12.86 -12.67 -14.80
N THR A 100 -13.12 -13.04 -13.55
CA THR A 100 -13.98 -14.20 -13.22
C THR A 100 -15.43 -13.97 -13.70
N ALA A 101 -15.96 -12.78 -13.49
CA ALA A 101 -17.29 -12.40 -13.96
C ALA A 101 -17.36 -12.35 -15.48
N ASP A 102 -16.32 -11.84 -16.15
CA ASP A 102 -16.24 -11.79 -17.61
C ASP A 102 -16.25 -13.19 -18.21
N ILE A 103 -15.40 -14.10 -17.72
CA ILE A 103 -15.37 -15.51 -18.16
C ILE A 103 -16.73 -16.20 -17.92
N PHE A 104 -17.43 -15.88 -16.83
CA PHE A 104 -18.71 -16.50 -16.49
C PHE A 104 -19.89 -15.97 -17.33
N LEU A 105 -19.88 -14.67 -17.66
CA LEU A 105 -20.97 -14.00 -18.38
C LEU A 105 -20.77 -14.06 -19.91
N ASN A 106 -19.53 -13.99 -20.37
CA ASN A 106 -19.19 -14.01 -21.79
C ASN A 106 -19.10 -15.45 -22.27
N ARG A 107 -20.11 -15.92 -23.03
CA ARG A 107 -20.09 -17.29 -23.60
C ARG A 107 -19.05 -17.48 -24.70
N ASN A 108 -18.54 -16.39 -25.26
CA ASN A 108 -17.65 -16.37 -26.42
C ASN A 108 -16.25 -15.84 -26.06
N TRP A 109 -15.87 -15.78 -24.78
CA TRP A 109 -14.56 -15.27 -24.32
C TRP A 109 -13.37 -15.97 -25.00
N GLU A 110 -13.57 -17.19 -25.50
CA GLU A 110 -12.57 -17.96 -26.21
C GLU A 110 -12.22 -17.37 -27.59
N GLU A 111 -13.14 -16.62 -28.21
CA GLU A 111 -12.95 -16.00 -29.53
C GLU A 111 -11.98 -14.80 -29.49
N ASP A 112 -11.68 -14.27 -28.30
CA ASP A 112 -10.77 -13.13 -28.12
C ASP A 112 -9.27 -13.53 -28.23
N PHE A 113 -8.98 -14.83 -28.20
CA PHE A 113 -7.61 -15.33 -28.33
C PHE A 113 -7.20 -15.43 -29.81
N PRO A 114 -5.95 -15.07 -30.15
CA PRO A 114 -5.44 -15.30 -31.49
C PRO A 114 -5.39 -16.81 -31.77
N GLU A 115 -5.59 -17.16 -33.04
CA GLU A 115 -5.56 -18.55 -33.51
C GLU A 115 -4.21 -19.21 -33.14
N ASP A 116 -4.25 -20.33 -32.42
CA ASP A 116 -3.06 -21.06 -31.98
C ASP A 116 -2.75 -22.24 -32.93
N PRO A 117 -1.81 -22.10 -33.86
CA PRO A 117 -1.44 -23.18 -34.77
C PRO A 117 -0.69 -24.34 -34.09
N THR A 118 -0.26 -24.17 -32.83
CA THR A 118 0.49 -25.20 -32.10
C THR A 118 -0.39 -26.20 -31.35
N GLY A 119 -1.68 -25.88 -31.17
CA GLY A 119 -2.62 -26.68 -30.38
C GLY A 119 -2.26 -26.78 -28.89
N LYS A 120 -1.29 -25.99 -28.41
CA LYS A 120 -0.82 -26.00 -27.02
C LYS A 120 -1.84 -25.37 -26.08
N PHE A 121 -2.62 -24.42 -26.58
CA PHE A 121 -3.70 -23.81 -25.82
C PHE A 121 -4.83 -24.79 -25.50
N ASP A 122 -5.19 -25.66 -26.45
CA ASP A 122 -6.20 -26.71 -26.20
C ASP A 122 -5.72 -27.73 -25.15
N GLU A 123 -4.44 -28.12 -25.20
CA GLU A 123 -3.83 -28.97 -24.18
C GLU A 123 -3.87 -28.31 -22.78
N LEU A 124 -3.63 -27.00 -22.69
CA LEU A 124 -3.77 -26.24 -21.44
C LEU A 124 -5.22 -26.24 -20.93
N LYS A 125 -6.19 -26.03 -21.83
CA LYS A 125 -7.62 -26.05 -21.47
C LYS A 125 -8.05 -27.41 -20.94
N ASP A 126 -7.63 -28.49 -21.60
CA ASP A 126 -7.89 -29.85 -21.17
C ASP A 126 -7.25 -30.16 -19.81
N PHE A 127 -6.03 -29.66 -19.58
CA PHE A 127 -5.38 -29.77 -18.28
C PHE A 127 -6.18 -29.05 -17.17
N VAL A 128 -6.60 -27.80 -17.41
CA VAL A 128 -7.38 -27.01 -16.43
C VAL A 128 -8.73 -27.66 -16.16
N ARG A 129 -9.42 -28.14 -17.20
CA ARG A 129 -10.71 -28.83 -17.07
C ARG A 129 -10.57 -30.14 -16.28
N SER A 130 -9.52 -30.91 -16.54
CA SER A 130 -9.24 -32.17 -15.84
C SER A 130 -8.88 -31.96 -14.37
N ASN A 131 -8.30 -30.81 -14.02
CA ASN A 131 -7.84 -30.48 -12.67
C ASN A 131 -8.61 -29.32 -12.04
N PHE A 132 -9.85 -29.08 -12.47
CA PHE A 132 -10.62 -27.90 -12.09
C PHE A 132 -10.73 -27.72 -10.57
N GLU A 133 -10.94 -28.81 -9.82
CA GLU A 133 -10.99 -28.75 -8.35
C GLU A 133 -9.68 -28.22 -7.76
N MET A 134 -8.52 -28.66 -8.26
CA MET A 134 -7.22 -28.16 -7.83
C MET A 134 -7.05 -26.68 -8.17
N CYS A 135 -7.38 -26.29 -9.40
CA CYS A 135 -7.34 -24.89 -9.83
C CYS A 135 -8.24 -23.99 -8.97
N LYS A 136 -9.42 -24.47 -8.60
CA LYS A 136 -10.35 -23.76 -7.71
C LYS A 136 -9.76 -23.56 -6.31
N TRP A 137 -9.14 -24.59 -5.72
CA TRP A 137 -8.47 -24.46 -4.43
C TRP A 137 -7.29 -23.50 -4.47
N ILE A 138 -6.52 -23.50 -5.57
CA ILE A 138 -5.43 -22.54 -5.79
C ILE A 138 -6.00 -21.11 -5.86
N GLY A 139 -7.05 -20.88 -6.65
CA GLY A 139 -7.72 -19.57 -6.72
C GLY A 139 -8.26 -19.11 -5.37
N LEU A 140 -8.91 -20.00 -4.62
CA LEU A 140 -9.41 -19.69 -3.27
C LEU A 140 -8.26 -19.33 -2.32
N LEU A 141 -7.11 -20.01 -2.41
CA LEU A 141 -5.93 -19.70 -1.61
C LEU A 141 -5.38 -18.31 -1.92
N VAL A 142 -5.35 -17.91 -3.20
CA VAL A 142 -4.91 -16.57 -3.62
C VAL A 142 -5.82 -15.49 -3.02
N VAL A 143 -7.13 -15.63 -3.18
CA VAL A 143 -8.11 -14.68 -2.61
C VAL A 143 -8.04 -14.66 -1.09
N ALA A 144 -7.86 -15.81 -0.44
CA ALA A 144 -7.69 -15.89 1.01
C ALA A 144 -6.41 -15.18 1.47
N ALA A 145 -5.29 -15.31 0.74
CA ALA A 145 -4.05 -14.60 1.05
C ALA A 145 -4.20 -13.07 0.90
N GLN A 146 -4.93 -12.60 -0.12
CA GLN A 146 -5.26 -11.19 -0.29
C GLN A 146 -6.16 -10.67 0.85
N ALA A 147 -7.20 -11.42 1.22
CA ALA A 147 -8.07 -11.07 2.34
C ALA A 147 -7.31 -11.03 3.66
N LEU A 148 -6.44 -12.00 3.92
CA LEU A 148 -5.54 -12.01 5.07
C LEU A 148 -4.62 -10.79 5.06
N SER A 149 -4.07 -10.42 3.90
CA SER A 149 -3.19 -9.26 3.77
C SER A 149 -3.90 -7.94 4.13
N ILE A 150 -5.14 -7.77 3.66
CA ILE A 150 -5.99 -6.64 4.04
C ILE A 150 -6.33 -6.68 5.53
N PHE A 151 -6.65 -7.86 6.08
CA PHE A 151 -6.94 -8.02 7.51
C PHE A 151 -5.74 -7.62 8.38
N LEU A 152 -4.55 -8.15 8.09
CA LEU A 152 -3.31 -7.80 8.76
C LEU A 152 -3.04 -6.29 8.68
N ALA A 153 -3.28 -5.70 7.51
CA ALA A 153 -3.17 -4.27 7.31
C ALA A 153 -4.15 -3.49 8.22
N ILE A 154 -5.43 -3.85 8.26
CA ILE A 154 -6.42 -3.19 9.13
C ILE A 154 -6.01 -3.29 10.60
N VAL A 155 -5.59 -4.46 11.07
CA VAL A 155 -5.16 -4.64 12.47
C VAL A 155 -3.93 -3.78 12.77
N LEU A 156 -2.94 -3.73 11.89
CA LEU A 156 -1.77 -2.85 12.04
C LEU A 156 -2.16 -1.37 12.05
N ARG A 157 -3.16 -0.97 11.26
CA ARG A 157 -3.69 0.40 11.26
C ARG A 157 -4.32 0.76 12.60
N VAL A 158 -5.11 -0.14 13.17
CA VAL A 158 -5.79 0.04 14.46
C VAL A 158 -4.79 0.11 15.61
N LEU A 159 -3.70 -0.65 15.54
CA LEU A 159 -2.63 -0.64 16.54
C LEU A 159 -1.80 0.66 16.54
N GLY A 160 -1.92 1.51 15.51
CA GLY A 160 -1.24 2.81 15.41
C GLY A 160 0.29 2.72 15.26
N PRO A 161 1.04 3.83 15.16
CA PRO A 161 2.51 3.85 15.15
C PRO A 161 3.10 3.49 16.53
N ASP A 162 4.26 2.83 16.60
CA ASP A 162 4.96 2.55 17.86
C ASP A 162 5.91 3.73 18.11
N TYR A 163 5.46 4.72 18.87
CA TYR A 163 6.31 5.86 19.26
C TYR A 163 7.29 5.50 20.39
N GLY A 164 7.34 4.25 20.86
CA GLY A 164 8.10 3.83 22.05
C GLY A 164 9.59 3.52 21.84
N SER A 165 10.32 4.27 21.01
CA SER A 165 11.78 4.09 20.91
C SER A 165 12.61 5.36 20.60
N TYR A 166 11.98 6.53 20.54
CA TYR A 166 12.68 7.82 20.30
C TYR A 166 12.28 8.93 21.29
N ASP A 167 11.61 8.58 22.40
CA ASP A 167 11.35 9.51 23.51
C ASP A 167 12.25 9.14 24.69
N ASP A 168 13.55 9.38 24.50
CA ASP A 168 14.46 9.78 25.58
C ASP A 168 15.21 11.06 25.15
N SER A 169 14.51 11.91 24.42
CA SER A 169 14.96 13.25 24.10
C SER A 169 13.76 14.16 24.29
N ASP A 170 13.64 14.68 25.51
CA ASP A 170 12.92 15.92 25.77
C ASP A 170 13.25 16.90 24.64
N ASP A 171 12.26 17.25 23.81
CA ASP A 171 12.11 18.55 23.15
C ASP A 171 10.89 18.53 22.20
N ASP A 172 9.78 19.07 22.72
CA ASP A 172 8.78 19.90 22.02
C ASP A 172 8.56 19.71 20.51
N ILE A 173 7.62 18.84 20.11
CA ILE A 173 6.84 19.07 18.88
C ILE A 173 5.35 18.85 19.12
N VAL A 174 4.70 19.97 19.46
CA VAL A 174 3.27 20.22 19.30
C VAL A 174 2.83 19.87 17.88
N HIS A 175 2.02 18.82 17.69
CA HIS A 175 1.22 18.63 16.48
C HIS A 175 -0.26 18.44 16.83
N ALA A 176 -0.94 19.59 16.89
CA ALA A 176 -2.28 19.83 16.35
C ALA A 176 -3.36 18.77 16.64
N ARG A 177 -3.94 18.83 17.84
CA ARG A 177 -5.36 18.52 18.07
C ARG A 177 -6.03 19.76 18.66
N LEU A 178 -6.79 20.42 17.79
CA LEU A 178 -7.50 21.70 17.92
C LEU A 178 -8.52 21.78 19.10
N PRO A 179 -9.13 22.96 19.39
CA PRO A 179 -9.23 23.56 20.71
C PRO A 179 -10.70 23.79 21.16
N LEU A 180 -10.89 24.61 22.20
CA LEU A 180 -12.12 25.37 22.51
C LEU A 180 -13.18 24.74 23.43
N LEU A 181 -12.80 24.17 24.58
CA LEU A 181 -13.69 24.23 25.77
C LEU A 181 -12.93 23.96 27.07
N ARG A 182 -12.16 24.95 27.54
CA ARG A 182 -11.73 24.98 28.94
C ARG A 182 -11.88 26.38 29.48
N ASN A 183 -13.13 26.74 29.73
CA ASN A 183 -13.47 27.81 30.65
C ASN A 183 -14.02 27.18 31.93
N GLN A 184 -13.74 27.79 33.08
CA GLN A 184 -13.93 27.31 34.47
C GLN A 184 -12.73 26.46 34.95
N VAL A 185 -12.02 26.78 36.04
CA VAL A 185 -12.46 27.37 37.31
C VAL A 185 -11.36 28.27 37.89
N HIS A 186 -11.82 29.37 38.48
CA HIS A 186 -11.14 30.37 39.29
C HIS A 186 -10.44 29.73 40.52
N HIS A 187 -9.16 30.00 40.75
CA HIS A 187 -8.58 29.90 42.09
C HIS A 187 -7.69 31.11 42.38
N THR A 188 -8.27 32.02 43.15
CA THR A 188 -7.59 33.05 43.93
C THR A 188 -6.86 32.42 45.11
N SER A 189 -5.56 32.69 45.29
CA SER A 189 -4.93 32.71 46.61
C SER A 189 -3.79 33.72 46.64
N TYR A 190 -4.08 34.79 47.36
CA TYR A 190 -3.29 35.92 47.82
C TYR A 190 -2.18 35.48 48.78
N THR A 191 -0.94 35.91 48.57
CA THR A 191 -0.05 36.38 49.66
C THR A 191 1.00 37.34 49.09
N VAL A 192 1.13 38.48 49.78
CA VAL A 192 1.91 39.70 49.52
C VAL A 192 3.29 39.53 50.20
N GLU A 193 4.44 40.00 49.66
CA GLU A 193 5.06 41.33 49.86
C GLU A 193 6.54 41.33 49.31
N PRO A 194 7.37 42.41 49.36
CA PRO A 194 7.59 43.33 48.24
C PRO A 194 9.06 43.55 47.82
N ASN A 195 9.20 44.39 46.78
CA ASN A 195 10.29 45.34 46.49
C ASN A 195 11.50 44.94 45.61
N LEU A 196 11.55 45.67 44.49
CA LEU A 196 12.69 46.44 43.95
C LEU A 196 13.39 45.84 42.72
N SER A 197 13.07 46.37 41.53
CA SER A 197 14.07 46.96 40.61
C SER A 197 13.44 47.32 39.25
N ASN A 198 13.00 48.57 39.15
CA ASN A 198 13.27 49.49 38.03
C ASN A 198 12.94 49.02 36.59
N ASN A 199 11.72 49.32 36.11
CA ASN A 199 11.48 49.39 34.67
C ASN A 199 10.55 50.55 34.28
N ASP A 200 10.96 51.76 34.64
CA ASP A 200 10.37 53.00 34.14
C ASP A 200 11.30 53.65 33.09
N SER A 201 11.55 52.93 31.99
CA SER A 201 11.98 53.53 30.72
C SER A 201 10.77 53.62 29.77
N TRP A 202 9.77 54.30 30.30
CA TRP A 202 8.53 54.72 29.67
C TRP A 202 8.78 55.41 28.33
N LYS A 203 8.01 54.99 27.34
CA LYS A 203 6.99 55.86 26.70
C LYS A 203 7.43 57.23 26.17
N VAL A 204 8.64 57.38 25.62
CA VAL A 204 8.99 58.59 24.84
C VAL A 204 8.65 58.47 23.34
N ARG A 205 8.36 57.28 22.81
CA ARG A 205 8.21 57.11 21.34
C ARG A 205 6.78 57.19 20.77
N MET A 206 5.76 57.34 21.62
CA MET A 206 4.34 57.27 21.20
C MET A 206 3.56 58.56 21.40
N HIS A 207 4.21 59.74 21.35
CA HIS A 207 3.48 61.02 21.40
C HIS A 207 3.97 62.15 20.47
N GLN A 208 4.87 61.88 19.51
CA GLN A 208 5.35 62.91 18.60
C GLN A 208 4.78 62.85 17.16
N LYS A 209 3.66 62.15 16.97
CA LYS A 209 2.91 62.11 15.70
C LYS A 209 1.52 62.73 15.79
N VAL A 210 1.37 63.81 16.56
CA VAL A 210 0.21 64.71 16.50
C VAL A 210 0.68 66.14 16.83
N SER A 211 1.28 66.84 15.85
CA SER A 211 1.11 68.27 15.61
C SER A 211 2.21 68.82 14.68
N ARG A 212 1.79 69.24 13.48
CA ARG A 212 2.46 70.11 12.48
C ARG A 212 3.77 69.64 11.86
#